data_AF-A0A7J2QYG7-F1
#
_entry.id   AF-A0A7J2QYG7-F1
#
_cell.length_a   1.000
_cell.length_b   1.000
_cell.length_c   1.000
_cell.angle_alpha   90.00
_cell.angle_beta   90.00
_cell.angle_gamma   90.00
#
_symmetry.space_group_name_H-M   'P 1'
#
loop_
_entity.id
_entity.type
_entity.pdbx_description
1 polymer ?
#
loop_
_entity_poly.entity_id
_entity_poly.type
_entity_poly.pdbx_seq_one_letter_code
_entity_poly.pdbx_strand_id
1 'polypeptide(L)' 'MNKDIMRAMGFGKDVEKVEQGICPFCDKPVNKTDFRDLLSHTEYGISGLCQKCQDNTFKR' A
#
# COMPACT_ATOMS: atom_id res chain seq x y z
N MET A 1 -5.59 0.49 -7.13
CA MET A 1 -6.60 -0.03 -6.19
C MET A 1 -7.99 0.49 -6.53
N ASN A 2 -8.99 -0.39 -6.73
CA ASN A 2 -10.40 0.05 -6.85
C ASN A 2 -11.01 0.20 -5.44
N LYS A 3 -11.05 1.43 -4.94
CA LYS A 3 -11.41 1.76 -3.55
C LYS A 3 -12.86 1.40 -3.22
N ASP A 4 -13.78 1.54 -4.16
CA ASP A 4 -15.20 1.32 -3.94
C ASP A 4 -15.50 -0.16 -3.72
N ILE A 5 -14.86 -1.03 -4.51
CA ILE A 5 -14.94 -2.49 -4.32
C ILE A 5 -14.37 -2.88 -2.96
N MET A 6 -13.21 -2.33 -2.58
CA MET A 6 -12.58 -2.66 -1.29
C MET A 6 -13.41 -2.21 -0.09
N ARG A 7 -14.01 -1.02 -0.15
CA ARG A 7 -14.95 -0.54 0.87
C ARG A 7 -16.18 -1.44 0.95
N ALA A 8 -16.77 -1.83 -0.19
CA ALA A 8 -17.92 -2.74 -0.23
C ALA A 8 -17.60 -4.14 0.34
N MET A 9 -16.35 -4.60 0.19
CA MET A 9 -15.86 -5.87 0.74
C MET A 9 -15.47 -5.79 2.23
N GLY A 10 -15.65 -4.65 2.89
CA GLY A 10 -15.37 -4.49 4.32
C GLY A 10 -13.95 -4.02 4.66
N PHE A 11 -13.11 -3.74 3.66
CA PHE A 11 -11.74 -3.23 3.85
C PHE A 11 -11.67 -1.69 3.99
N GLY A 12 -12.75 -1.06 4.47
CA GLY A 12 -12.83 0.41 4.55
C GLY A 12 -11.68 1.05 5.35
N LYS A 13 -11.34 0.45 6.49
CA LYS A 13 -10.23 0.92 7.34
C LYS A 13 -8.88 0.85 6.64
N ASP A 14 -8.64 -0.17 5.82
CA ASP A 14 -7.37 -0.30 5.10
C ASP A 14 -7.27 0.73 3.96
N VAL A 15 -8.39 1.02 3.31
CA VAL A 15 -8.47 2.11 2.31
C VAL A 15 -8.17 3.46 2.96
N GLU A 16 -8.73 3.74 4.15
CA GLU A 16 -8.45 4.97 4.90
C GLU A 16 -6.97 5.11 5.27
N LYS A 17 -6.33 4.02 5.73
CA LYS A 17 -4.88 4.02 6.02
C LYS A 17 -4.07 4.40 4.77
N VAL A 18 -4.36 3.78 3.63
CA VAL A 18 -3.65 4.10 2.37
C VAL A 18 -3.86 5.57 1.97
N GLU A 19 -5.06 6.12 2.15
CA GLU A 19 -5.36 7.54 1.88
C GLU A 19 -4.60 8.49 2.81
N GLN A 20 -4.34 8.08 4.05
CA GLN A 20 -3.50 8.80 5.01
C GLN A 20 -1.99 8.59 4.78
N GLY A 21 -1.60 7.80 3.78
CA GLY A 21 -0.20 7.46 3.54
C GLY A 21 0.36 6.49 4.59
N ILE A 22 -0.49 5.65 5.17
CA ILE A 22 -0.12 4.61 6.15
C ILE A 22 -0.26 3.25 5.47
N CYS A 23 0.74 2.39 5.63
CA CYS A 23 0.73 1.03 5.08
C CYS A 23 -0.30 0.18 5.85
N PRO A 24 -1.30 -0.43 5.19
CA PRO A 24 -2.34 -1.19 5.86
C PRO A 24 -1.84 -2.50 6.48
N PHE A 25 -0.66 -2.99 6.09
CA PHE A 25 -0.09 -4.25 6.60
C PHE A 25 0.76 -4.08 7.86
N CYS A 26 1.46 -2.95 7.99
CA CYS A 26 2.40 -2.74 9.09
C CYS A 26 2.12 -1.48 9.91
N ASP A 27 1.07 -0.73 9.57
CA ASP A 27 0.63 0.50 10.25
C ASP A 27 1.69 1.60 10.34
N LYS A 28 2.71 1.54 9.48
CA LYS A 28 3.77 2.56 9.39
C LYS A 28 3.50 3.56 8.27
N PRO A 29 3.92 4.82 8.43
CA PRO A 29 3.91 5.79 7.33
C PRO A 29 4.68 5.26 6.12
N VAL A 30 4.11 5.46 4.93
CA VAL A 30 4.75 5.13 3.67
C VAL A 30 5.60 6.31 3.24
N ASN A 31 6.92 6.13 3.27
CA ASN A 31 7.84 7.12 2.74
C ASN A 31 8.14 6.84 1.27
N LYS A 32 7.92 7.83 0.41
CA LYS A 32 8.15 7.69 -1.04
C LYS A 32 9.63 7.53 -1.39
N THR A 33 10.55 7.97 -0.54
CA THR A 33 11.99 7.78 -0.77
C THR A 33 12.45 6.35 -0.46
N ASP A 34 11.63 5.55 0.22
CA ASP A 34 11.97 4.16 0.54
C ASP A 34 11.71 3.23 -0.65
N PHE A 35 11.02 3.70 -1.70
CA PHE A 35 10.84 2.92 -2.91
C PHE A 35 12.16 2.81 -3.67
N ARG A 36 12.59 1.57 -3.92
CA ARG A 36 13.90 1.32 -4.56
C ARG A 36 13.91 1.61 -6.06
N ASP A 37 12.75 1.53 -6.71
CA ASP A 37 12.60 1.66 -8.14
C ASP A 37 11.18 2.13 -8.53
N LEU A 38 11.03 2.50 -9.81
CA LEU A 38 9.77 2.99 -10.37
C LEU A 38 8.67 1.92 -10.34
N LEU A 39 9.04 0.65 -10.42
CA LEU A 39 8.11 -0.47 -10.42
C LEU A 39 7.49 -0.64 -9.03
N SER A 40 8.28 -0.60 -7.97
CA SER A 40 7.79 -0.59 -6.58
C SER A 40 6.92 0.65 -6.28
N HIS A 41 7.25 1.81 -6.85
CA HIS A 41 6.39 2.99 -6.77
C HIS A 41 5.05 2.79 -7.48
N THR A 42 5.05 2.14 -8.64
CA THR A 42 3.84 1.82 -9.40
C THR A 42 2.99 0.78 -8.66
N GLU A 43 3.63 -0.26 -8.10
CA GLU A 43 2.99 -1.30 -7.28
C GLU A 43 2.35 -0.72 -6.02
N TYR A 44 2.93 0.33 -5.43
CA TYR A 44 2.29 1.06 -4.34
C TYR A 44 0.95 1.68 -4.77
N GLY A 45 0.86 2.28 -5.97
CA GLY A 45 -0.42 2.80 -6.47
C GLY A 45 -1.50 1.72 -6.71
N ILE A 46 -1.06 0.47 -6.92
CA ILE A 46 -1.96 -0.66 -7.12
C ILE A 46 -2.39 -1.27 -5.79
N SER A 47 -1.43 -1.51 -4.88
CA SER A 47 -1.58 -2.30 -3.65
C SER A 47 -1.73 -1.48 -2.36
N GLY A 48 -1.20 -0.24 -2.33
CA GLY A 48 -1.12 0.58 -1.13
C GLY A 48 -0.02 0.18 -0.13
N LEU A 49 0.87 -0.76 -0.47
CA LEU A 49 1.90 -1.27 0.45
C LEU A 49 3.22 -0.49 0.38
N CYS A 50 3.86 -0.25 1.53
CA CYS A 50 5.23 0.29 1.56
C CYS A 50 6.27 -0.71 1.02
N GLN A 51 7.44 -0.21 0.61
CA GLN A 51 8.52 -1.04 0.04
C GLN A 51 8.79 -2.30 0.86
N LYS A 52 9.02 -2.17 2.18
CA LYS A 52 9.30 -3.31 3.05
C LYS A 52 8.21 -4.40 3.03
N CYS A 53 6.95 -3.99 2.97
CA CYS A 53 5.82 -4.94 2.89
C CYS A 53 5.67 -5.51 1.48
N GLN A 54 5.98 -4.74 0.44
CA GLN A 54 6.09 -5.26 -0.93
C GLN A 54 7.17 -6.34 -1.00
N ASP A 55 8.35 -6.11 -0.44
CA ASP A 55 9.46 -7.06 -0.46
C ASP A 55 9.07 -8.38 0.23
N ASN A 56 8.38 -8.29 1.37
CA ASN A 56 7.93 -9.48 2.10
C ASN A 56 6.80 -10.24 1.38
N THR A 57 5.87 -9.51 0.74
CA THR A 57 4.65 -10.10 0.16
C THR A 57 4.89 -10.62 -1.26
N PHE A 58 5.60 -9.84 -2.07
CA PHE A 58 5.87 -10.13 -3.48
C PHE A 58 7.26 -10.73 -3.71
N LYS A 59 8.08 -10.87 -2.66
CA LYS A 59 9.47 -11.36 -2.71
C LYS A 59 10.31 -10.61 -3.74
N ARG A 60 10.04 -9.32 -3.86
CA ARG A 60 10.66 -8.47 -4.85
C ARG A 60 11.61 -7.55 -4.15
#